data_AF-A0A4V2KAU8-F1
#
_entry.id   AF-A0A4V2KAU8-F1
#
_cell.length_a   1.000
_cell.length_b   1.000
_cell.length_c   1.000
_cell.angle_alpha   90.00
_cell.angle_beta   90.00
_cell.angle_gamma   90.00
#
_symmetry.space_group_name_H-M   'P 1'
#
loop_
_entity.id
_entity.type
_entity.pdbx_description
1 polymer ?
#
loop_
_entity_poly.entity_id
_entity_poly.type
_entity_poly.pdbx_seq_one_letter_code
_entity_poly.pdbx_strand_id
1 'polypeptide(L)'
;MARLALDRALPAQWIDEVFEHNRQRQYPRELLFSSVVELMSLVTLGLRPSLHAAARKMADRLPVSLAALYAKVKRTEPALLRALVRGSAQRLAPVMAGLDVEPSLPGWQVRIIDGNHLPASDKRLAELRGLRGAALPGHTLVVYDPDSTLVCDILACEDAYESERVGAAQLIDSAQPGQAWIGDRHFCTAALLGGLHAGGAGFIVREHAKHPRLKAQGAWSAQSTIETGQVREQSIDLILDEHESSPCVSWRRIEIELDTPTESGDKTIALWSNLPAHITAATLARLYRKRWRIEGMFGRLESVLHSEIKTLGHPRAALLGFAVAVLAYNVLSLLKAVTEQAHRATHPQLDVSTYHLTVEIVSSYESMIMLLPSEHLPCADDDPQHLLQRLLQLASRLSPKQLTTSKRGPKKSRANAGYVDGTTARAHASTARLIAEKGKRR
;
A
#
# COMPACT_ATOMS: atom_id res chain seq x y z
N MET A 1 17.18 -15.46 -1.79
CA MET A 1 16.23 -14.84 -0.85
C MET A 1 14.84 -14.64 -1.46
N ALA A 2 14.71 -13.89 -2.55
CA ALA A 2 13.39 -13.62 -3.15
C ALA A 2 12.57 -14.87 -3.46
N ARG A 3 13.20 -15.94 -4.00
CA ARG A 3 12.52 -17.23 -4.21
C ARG A 3 11.93 -17.82 -2.92
N LEU A 4 12.68 -17.85 -1.83
CA LEU A 4 12.21 -18.35 -0.53
C LEU A 4 11.04 -17.50 0.01
N ALA A 5 11.14 -16.18 -0.12
CA ALA A 5 10.08 -15.27 0.33
C ALA A 5 8.80 -15.41 -0.53
N LEU A 6 8.94 -15.59 -1.85
CA LEU A 6 7.83 -15.87 -2.76
C LEU A 6 7.20 -17.23 -2.49
N ASP A 7 8.01 -18.26 -2.23
CA ASP A 7 7.55 -19.61 -1.92
C ASP A 7 6.76 -19.65 -0.59
N ARG A 8 7.19 -18.85 0.40
CA ARG A 8 6.43 -18.66 1.64
C ARG A 8 5.13 -17.89 1.43
N ALA A 9 5.19 -16.75 0.75
CA ALA A 9 4.06 -15.81 0.62
C ALA A 9 3.01 -16.27 -0.38
N LEU A 10 3.44 -16.83 -1.51
CA LEU A 10 2.66 -17.07 -2.71
C LEU A 10 2.91 -18.47 -3.33
N PRO A 11 2.86 -19.58 -2.56
CA PRO A 11 2.98 -20.90 -3.18
C PRO A 11 1.83 -21.13 -4.17
N ALA A 12 2.15 -21.72 -5.33
CA ALA A 12 1.19 -21.89 -6.43
C ALA A 12 -0.07 -22.65 -5.99
N GLN A 13 0.09 -23.75 -5.26
CA GLN A 13 -1.01 -24.54 -4.72
C GLN A 13 -1.94 -23.69 -3.83
N TRP A 14 -1.37 -22.88 -2.94
CA TRP A 14 -2.15 -22.00 -2.07
C TRP A 14 -2.92 -20.94 -2.86
N ILE A 15 -2.31 -20.35 -3.91
CA ILE A 15 -3.01 -19.39 -4.78
C ILE A 15 -4.23 -20.06 -5.43
N ASP A 16 -4.05 -21.28 -5.95
CA ASP A 16 -5.12 -22.02 -6.61
C ASP A 16 -6.21 -22.45 -5.63
N GLU A 17 -5.86 -22.84 -4.40
CA GLU A 17 -6.83 -23.08 -3.32
C GLU A 17 -7.62 -21.81 -2.98
N VAL A 18 -6.97 -20.66 -2.83
CA VAL A 18 -7.67 -19.38 -2.58
C VAL A 18 -8.60 -19.03 -3.75
N PHE A 19 -8.17 -19.28 -4.99
CA PHE A 19 -9.03 -19.15 -6.17
C PHE A 19 -10.25 -20.05 -6.08
N GLU A 20 -10.09 -21.33 -5.73
CA GLU A 20 -11.22 -22.27 -5.61
C GLU A 20 -12.24 -21.85 -4.57
N HIS A 21 -11.81 -21.33 -3.42
CA HIS A 21 -12.71 -20.91 -2.34
C HIS A 21 -13.41 -19.57 -2.61
N ASN A 22 -12.84 -18.69 -3.44
CA ASN A 22 -13.34 -17.33 -3.63
C ASN A 22 -13.89 -17.06 -5.03
N ARG A 23 -13.72 -17.98 -5.99
CA ARG A 23 -14.34 -17.87 -7.31
C ARG A 23 -15.85 -17.99 -7.17
N GLN A 24 -16.57 -17.11 -7.85
CA GLN A 24 -18.03 -17.16 -7.90
C GLN A 24 -18.50 -17.71 -9.23
N ARG A 25 -18.01 -17.14 -10.32
CA ARG A 25 -18.43 -17.48 -11.69
C ARG A 25 -17.31 -18.08 -12.53
N GLN A 26 -16.06 -17.86 -12.12
CA GLN A 26 -14.92 -18.45 -12.80
C GLN A 26 -14.74 -19.93 -12.45
N TYR A 27 -14.05 -20.65 -13.33
CA TYR A 27 -13.74 -22.08 -13.17
C TYR A 27 -12.22 -22.33 -13.28
N PRO A 28 -11.68 -23.31 -12.53
CA PRO A 28 -10.42 -23.92 -12.84
C PRO A 28 -10.64 -24.81 -14.06
N ARG A 29 -9.83 -24.61 -15.10
CA ARG A 29 -9.68 -25.55 -16.21
C ARG A 29 -8.18 -25.66 -16.43
N GLU A 30 -7.75 -25.72 -17.67
CA GLU A 30 -6.34 -25.80 -18.06
C GLU A 30 -5.50 -24.60 -17.55
N LEU A 31 -6.09 -23.40 -17.42
CA LEU A 31 -5.39 -22.23 -16.87
C LEU A 31 -5.61 -22.10 -15.36
N LEU A 32 -4.59 -22.43 -14.58
CA LEU A 32 -4.50 -22.18 -13.13
C LEU A 32 -4.41 -20.69 -12.82
N PHE A 33 -4.86 -20.29 -11.63
CA PHE A 33 -4.81 -18.88 -11.22
C PHE A 33 -3.41 -18.49 -10.75
N SER A 34 -2.66 -19.43 -10.19
CA SER A 34 -1.22 -19.29 -9.92
C SER A 34 -0.42 -18.86 -11.15
N SER A 35 -0.71 -19.43 -12.33
CA SER A 35 -0.09 -19.00 -13.60
C SER A 35 -0.48 -17.58 -14.01
N VAL A 36 -1.70 -17.13 -13.70
CA VAL A 36 -2.12 -15.75 -13.94
C VAL A 36 -1.36 -14.79 -13.02
N VAL A 37 -1.22 -15.11 -11.74
CA VAL A 37 -0.44 -14.31 -10.78
C VAL A 37 1.04 -14.26 -11.17
N GLU A 38 1.61 -15.37 -11.64
CA GLU A 38 3.00 -15.43 -12.14
C GLU A 38 3.20 -14.49 -13.33
N LEU A 39 2.34 -14.60 -14.36
CA LEU A 39 2.40 -13.74 -15.54
C LEU A 39 2.23 -12.25 -15.18
N MET A 40 1.29 -11.94 -14.28
CA MET A 40 1.07 -10.56 -13.82
C MET A 40 2.26 -10.04 -13.01
N SER A 41 2.89 -10.89 -12.20
CA SER A 41 4.09 -10.53 -11.43
C SER A 41 5.25 -10.13 -12.35
N LEU A 42 5.40 -10.77 -13.51
CA LEU A 42 6.39 -10.36 -14.52
C LEU A 42 6.12 -8.94 -15.06
N VAL A 43 4.85 -8.55 -15.17
CA VAL A 43 4.49 -7.21 -15.65
C VAL A 43 4.72 -6.16 -14.55
N THR A 44 4.21 -6.45 -13.36
CA THR A 44 4.37 -5.63 -12.16
C THR A 44 5.85 -5.40 -11.81
N LEU A 45 6.69 -6.42 -11.85
CA LEU A 45 8.13 -6.29 -11.57
C LEU A 45 8.91 -5.59 -12.72
N GLY A 46 8.23 -5.17 -13.80
CA GLY A 46 8.89 -4.54 -14.95
C GLY A 46 9.71 -5.50 -15.81
N LEU A 47 9.68 -6.80 -15.53
CA LEU A 47 10.33 -7.83 -16.35
C LEU A 47 9.72 -7.90 -17.75
N ARG A 48 8.43 -7.54 -17.88
CA ARG A 48 7.71 -7.51 -19.15
C ARG A 48 6.87 -6.23 -19.27
N PRO A 49 6.80 -5.63 -20.47
CA PRO A 49 6.05 -4.39 -20.66
C PRO A 49 4.52 -4.58 -20.68
N SER A 50 4.04 -5.81 -20.81
CA SER A 50 2.59 -6.11 -20.84
C SER A 50 2.32 -7.59 -20.57
N LEU A 51 1.08 -7.90 -20.20
CA LEU A 51 0.60 -9.28 -20.04
C LEU A 51 0.76 -10.09 -21.34
N HIS A 52 0.53 -9.45 -22.49
CA HIS A 52 0.75 -10.08 -23.80
C HIS A 52 2.21 -10.49 -23.99
N ALA A 53 3.17 -9.62 -23.65
CA ALA A 53 4.59 -9.92 -23.75
C ALA A 53 5.02 -11.02 -22.78
N ALA A 54 4.47 -11.04 -21.57
CA ALA A 54 4.69 -12.11 -20.59
C ALA A 54 4.19 -13.46 -21.13
N ALA A 55 2.94 -13.50 -21.60
CA ALA A 55 2.32 -14.71 -22.11
C ALA A 55 3.02 -15.27 -23.36
N ARG A 56 3.48 -14.40 -24.27
CA ARG A 56 4.22 -14.84 -25.47
C ARG A 56 5.53 -15.57 -25.15
N LYS A 57 6.22 -15.18 -24.09
CA LYS A 57 7.47 -15.86 -23.70
C LYS A 57 7.22 -17.20 -23.01
N MET A 58 6.04 -17.36 -22.40
CA MET A 58 5.59 -18.61 -21.80
C MET A 58 4.69 -19.41 -22.75
N ALA A 59 4.66 -19.11 -24.06
CA ALA A 59 3.71 -19.70 -25.00
C ALA A 59 3.76 -21.24 -25.00
N ASP A 60 4.95 -21.82 -24.94
CA ASP A 60 5.13 -23.29 -24.91
C ASP A 60 4.67 -23.93 -23.59
N ARG A 61 4.51 -23.12 -22.53
CA ARG A 61 4.07 -23.54 -21.19
C ARG A 61 2.63 -23.13 -20.88
N LEU A 62 2.02 -22.26 -21.69
CA LEU A 62 0.68 -21.76 -21.46
C LEU A 62 -0.31 -22.73 -22.13
N PRO A 63 -1.15 -23.44 -21.36
CA PRO A 63 -2.01 -24.48 -21.91
C PRO A 63 -3.24 -23.92 -22.65
N VAL A 64 -3.40 -22.61 -22.71
CA VAL A 64 -4.58 -21.93 -23.27
C VAL A 64 -4.20 -20.81 -24.22
N SER A 65 -5.16 -20.40 -25.06
CA SER A 65 -4.98 -19.24 -25.93
C SER A 65 -4.85 -17.92 -25.16
N LEU A 66 -4.23 -16.91 -25.79
CA LEU A 66 -4.20 -15.55 -25.27
C LEU A 66 -5.60 -15.00 -24.98
N ALA A 67 -6.59 -15.33 -25.82
CA ALA A 67 -7.97 -14.91 -25.62
C ALA A 67 -8.55 -15.47 -24.31
N ALA A 68 -8.28 -16.75 -24.00
CA ALA A 68 -8.71 -17.37 -22.75
C ALA A 68 -8.01 -16.77 -21.53
N LEU A 69 -6.71 -16.46 -21.62
CA LEU A 69 -5.97 -15.75 -20.57
C LEU A 69 -6.61 -14.39 -20.25
N TYR A 70 -6.83 -13.55 -21.27
CA TYR A 70 -7.46 -12.25 -21.08
C TYR A 70 -8.91 -12.37 -20.57
N ALA A 71 -9.64 -13.41 -20.98
CA ALA A 71 -10.98 -13.69 -20.47
C ALA A 71 -11.00 -14.02 -18.98
N LYS A 72 -10.01 -14.78 -18.48
CA LYS A 72 -9.84 -15.07 -17.05
C LYS A 72 -9.48 -13.80 -16.27
N VAL A 73 -8.45 -13.08 -16.73
CA VAL A 73 -7.96 -11.83 -16.10
C VAL A 73 -9.06 -10.79 -15.92
N LYS A 74 -9.88 -10.53 -16.95
CA LYS A 74 -10.96 -9.52 -16.86
C LYS A 74 -12.18 -9.97 -16.04
N ARG A 75 -12.26 -11.23 -15.64
CA ARG A 75 -13.37 -11.78 -14.83
C ARG A 75 -13.01 -11.97 -13.36
N THR A 76 -11.74 -11.73 -12.98
CA THR A 76 -11.23 -11.82 -11.60
C THR A 76 -12.13 -11.12 -10.59
N GLU A 77 -12.73 -11.91 -9.69
CA GLU A 77 -13.61 -11.39 -8.67
C GLU A 77 -12.85 -10.55 -7.62
N PRO A 78 -13.36 -9.37 -7.21
CA PRO A 78 -12.73 -8.54 -6.18
C PRO A 78 -12.46 -9.26 -4.85
N ALA A 79 -13.36 -10.16 -4.43
CA ALA A 79 -13.21 -10.95 -3.21
C ALA A 79 -11.96 -11.86 -3.23
N LEU A 80 -11.62 -12.40 -4.41
CA LEU A 80 -10.41 -13.18 -4.59
C LEU A 80 -9.15 -12.32 -4.39
N LEU A 81 -9.14 -11.09 -4.92
CA LEU A 81 -8.01 -10.17 -4.74
C LEU A 81 -7.78 -9.87 -3.25
N ARG A 82 -8.87 -9.59 -2.52
CA ARG A 82 -8.85 -9.39 -1.07
C ARG A 82 -8.28 -10.60 -0.33
N ALA A 83 -8.77 -11.80 -0.65
CA ALA A 83 -8.33 -13.05 -0.01
C ALA A 83 -6.84 -13.32 -0.23
N LEU A 84 -6.32 -13.08 -1.44
CA LEU A 84 -4.90 -13.25 -1.74
C LEU A 84 -4.02 -12.28 -0.94
N VAL A 85 -4.39 -10.99 -0.86
CA VAL A 85 -3.59 -10.02 -0.11
C VAL A 85 -3.61 -10.32 1.39
N ARG A 86 -4.79 -10.58 1.95
CA ARG A 86 -4.92 -10.96 3.37
C ARG A 86 -4.11 -12.20 3.70
N GLY A 87 -4.25 -13.25 2.90
CA GLY A 87 -3.56 -14.51 3.15
C GLY A 87 -2.05 -14.39 2.94
N SER A 88 -1.57 -13.63 1.95
CA SER A 88 -0.14 -13.35 1.78
C SER A 88 0.44 -12.64 3.01
N ALA A 89 -0.24 -11.61 3.53
CA ALA A 89 0.19 -10.91 4.74
C ALA A 89 0.21 -11.85 5.96
N GLN A 90 -0.83 -12.68 6.14
CA GLN A 90 -0.90 -13.68 7.22
C GLN A 90 0.21 -14.72 7.14
N ARG A 91 0.58 -15.16 5.93
CA ARG A 91 1.68 -16.12 5.72
C ARG A 91 3.04 -15.51 6.04
N LEU A 92 3.22 -14.21 5.81
CA LEU A 92 4.45 -13.48 6.09
C LEU A 92 4.56 -13.02 7.56
N ALA A 93 3.45 -12.78 8.25
CA ALA A 93 3.43 -12.23 9.59
C ALA A 93 4.28 -13.02 10.62
N PRO A 94 4.27 -14.37 10.66
CA PRO A 94 5.13 -15.12 11.58
C PRO A 94 6.63 -14.93 11.34
N VAL A 95 7.04 -14.73 10.08
CA VAL A 95 8.45 -14.45 9.73
C VAL A 95 8.81 -13.03 10.16
N MET A 96 7.92 -12.07 9.90
CA MET A 96 8.09 -10.68 10.30
C MET A 96 8.13 -10.52 11.83
N ALA A 97 7.38 -11.32 12.57
CA ALA A 97 7.35 -11.28 14.04
C ALA A 97 8.68 -11.70 14.69
N GLY A 98 9.54 -12.45 13.98
CA GLY A 98 10.88 -12.77 14.44
C GLY A 98 11.91 -11.65 14.18
N LEU A 99 11.51 -10.58 13.47
CA LEU A 99 12.35 -9.41 13.29
C LEU A 99 12.26 -8.49 14.50
N ASP A 100 13.38 -7.88 14.86
CA ASP A 100 13.47 -6.93 15.96
C ASP A 100 13.06 -5.55 15.45
N VAL A 101 11.77 -5.23 15.62
CA VAL A 101 11.11 -3.98 15.21
C VAL A 101 10.39 -3.40 16.43
N GLU A 102 10.67 -2.13 16.73
CA GLU A 102 9.96 -1.43 17.80
C GLU A 102 8.49 -1.16 17.40
N PRO A 103 7.51 -1.58 18.22
CA PRO A 103 6.11 -1.34 17.93
C PRO A 103 5.79 0.16 17.97
N SER A 104 4.93 0.60 17.05
CA SER A 104 4.49 2.00 17.01
C SER A 104 3.71 2.43 18.24
N LEU A 105 2.95 1.51 18.82
CA LEU A 105 2.16 1.70 20.03
C LEU A 105 2.17 0.39 20.84
N PRO A 106 2.91 0.33 21.95
CA PRO A 106 2.99 -0.90 22.75
C PRO A 106 1.62 -1.45 23.13
N GLY A 107 1.40 -2.75 22.92
CA GLY A 107 0.13 -3.43 23.19
C GLY A 107 -0.94 -3.27 22.10
N TRP A 108 -0.67 -2.54 21.02
CA TRP A 108 -1.61 -2.32 19.92
C TRP A 108 -1.01 -2.65 18.56
N GLN A 109 -1.81 -3.24 17.69
CA GLN A 109 -1.47 -3.40 16.27
C GLN A 109 -2.01 -2.22 15.46
N VAL A 110 -1.12 -1.46 14.83
CA VAL A 110 -1.55 -0.29 14.06
C VAL A 110 -2.07 -0.69 12.68
N ARG A 111 -3.17 -0.09 12.25
CA ARG A 111 -3.75 -0.26 10.91
C ARG A 111 -3.99 1.11 10.30
N ILE A 112 -3.34 1.43 9.18
CA ILE A 112 -3.60 2.66 8.44
C ILE A 112 -4.52 2.30 7.28
N ILE A 113 -5.65 3.00 7.15
CA ILE A 113 -6.57 2.89 6.01
C ILE A 113 -6.45 4.11 5.11
N ASP A 114 -6.31 3.88 3.80
CA ASP A 114 -6.33 4.93 2.79
C ASP A 114 -6.77 4.38 1.42
N GLY A 115 -7.22 5.27 0.56
CA GLY A 115 -7.65 4.97 -0.80
C GLY A 115 -6.54 5.11 -1.83
N ASN A 116 -6.59 4.29 -2.88
CA ASN A 116 -5.75 4.40 -4.07
C ASN A 116 -6.61 4.37 -5.33
N HIS A 117 -6.73 5.50 -6.00
CA HIS A 117 -7.41 5.61 -7.29
C HIS A 117 -6.45 5.25 -8.43
N LEU A 118 -6.84 4.29 -9.27
CA LEU A 118 -6.05 3.94 -10.44
C LEU A 118 -6.15 5.08 -11.48
N PRO A 119 -5.05 5.41 -12.18
CA PRO A 119 -5.07 6.44 -13.19
C PRO A 119 -5.88 5.99 -14.40
N ALA A 120 -6.15 6.95 -15.29
CA ALA A 120 -6.86 6.70 -16.52
C ALA A 120 -6.18 5.60 -17.36
N SER A 121 -6.96 4.60 -17.76
CA SER A 121 -6.53 3.55 -18.68
C SER A 121 -6.55 4.03 -20.13
N ASP A 122 -5.81 3.34 -21.00
CA ASP A 122 -5.94 3.48 -22.44
C ASP A 122 -7.37 3.11 -22.91
N LYS A 123 -7.93 3.89 -23.83
CA LYS A 123 -9.28 3.68 -24.38
C LYS A 123 -9.32 2.61 -25.48
N ARG A 124 -8.84 1.40 -25.15
CA ARG A 124 -8.76 0.27 -26.09
C ARG A 124 -10.11 -0.45 -26.27
N LEU A 125 -10.94 -0.42 -25.22
CA LEU A 125 -12.29 -0.98 -25.21
C LEU A 125 -13.22 -0.20 -26.14
N ALA A 126 -14.13 -0.90 -26.82
CA ALA A 126 -14.99 -0.30 -27.84
C ALA A 126 -15.87 0.81 -27.26
N GLU A 127 -16.38 0.59 -26.05
CA GLU A 127 -17.23 1.49 -25.26
C GLU A 127 -16.53 2.81 -24.93
N LEU A 128 -15.20 2.83 -24.90
CA LEU A 128 -14.40 4.00 -24.52
C LEU A 128 -13.94 4.85 -25.72
N ARG A 129 -13.99 4.35 -26.96
CA ARG A 129 -13.36 4.98 -28.13
C ARG A 129 -13.94 6.35 -28.50
N GLY A 130 -15.21 6.60 -28.20
CA GLY A 130 -15.89 7.88 -28.45
C GLY A 130 -15.75 8.91 -27.33
N LEU A 131 -15.21 8.53 -26.17
CA LEU A 131 -15.14 9.42 -25.00
C LEU A 131 -13.91 10.33 -25.08
N ARG A 132 -14.10 11.61 -24.78
CA ARG A 132 -12.97 12.57 -24.63
C ARG A 132 -12.35 12.51 -23.24
N GLY A 133 -13.17 12.37 -22.20
CA GLY A 133 -12.73 12.31 -20.79
C GLY A 133 -11.88 11.08 -20.46
N ALA A 134 -11.21 11.09 -19.30
CA ALA A 134 -10.45 9.97 -18.78
C ALA A 134 -11.33 8.72 -18.56
N ALA A 135 -10.79 7.53 -18.83
CA ALA A 135 -11.45 6.27 -18.50
C ALA A 135 -10.83 5.71 -17.21
N LEU A 136 -11.55 5.83 -16.10
CA LEU A 136 -11.06 5.42 -14.78
C LEU A 136 -11.42 3.94 -14.55
N PRO A 137 -10.45 3.04 -14.36
CA PRO A 137 -10.72 1.61 -14.27
C PRO A 137 -11.15 1.14 -12.87
N GLY A 138 -11.15 2.01 -11.85
CA GLY A 138 -11.55 1.67 -10.49
C GLY A 138 -10.60 2.24 -9.45
N HIS A 139 -10.81 1.85 -8.20
CA HIS A 139 -9.97 2.24 -7.06
C HIS A 139 -9.86 1.10 -6.04
N THR A 140 -8.95 1.21 -5.09
CA THR A 140 -8.75 0.22 -4.04
C THR A 140 -8.57 0.89 -2.70
N LEU A 141 -9.29 0.43 -1.68
CA LEU A 141 -8.98 0.77 -0.28
C LEU A 141 -7.95 -0.19 0.25
N VAL A 142 -6.97 0.32 0.98
CA VAL A 142 -5.84 -0.46 1.48
C VAL A 142 -5.70 -0.32 2.98
N VAL A 143 -5.51 -1.44 3.66
CA VAL A 143 -5.17 -1.50 5.08
C VAL A 143 -3.71 -1.90 5.23
N TYR A 144 -2.91 -0.99 5.78
CA TYR A 144 -1.46 -1.11 5.90
C TYR A 144 -1.02 -1.16 7.36
N ASP A 145 -0.18 -2.12 7.72
CA ASP A 145 0.50 -2.18 9.01
C ASP A 145 1.86 -1.46 8.90
N PRO A 146 2.05 -0.31 9.57
CA PRO A 146 3.29 0.45 9.48
C PRO A 146 4.48 -0.16 10.23
N ASP A 147 4.25 -1.12 11.13
CA ASP A 147 5.30 -1.78 11.92
C ASP A 147 5.86 -2.96 11.16
N SER A 148 4.99 -3.83 10.64
CA SER A 148 5.43 -4.92 9.75
C SER A 148 5.70 -4.43 8.33
N THR A 149 5.29 -3.21 7.98
CA THR A 149 5.36 -2.66 6.60
C THR A 149 4.63 -3.51 5.55
N LEU A 150 3.62 -4.26 5.97
CA LEU A 150 2.81 -5.13 5.11
C LEU A 150 1.46 -4.47 4.82
N VAL A 151 0.95 -4.70 3.62
CA VAL A 151 -0.47 -4.49 3.30
C VAL A 151 -1.23 -5.72 3.79
N CYS A 152 -2.14 -5.51 4.75
CA CYS A 152 -2.85 -6.57 5.46
C CYS A 152 -4.22 -6.89 4.85
N ASP A 153 -4.88 -5.92 4.22
CA ASP A 153 -6.18 -6.10 3.60
C ASP A 153 -6.36 -5.09 2.46
N ILE A 154 -7.20 -5.43 1.48
CA ILE A 154 -7.63 -4.51 0.42
C ILE A 154 -9.11 -4.69 0.11
N LEU A 155 -9.75 -3.65 -0.39
CA LEU A 155 -11.04 -3.74 -1.05
C LEU A 155 -10.95 -3.12 -2.44
N ALA A 156 -11.19 -3.93 -3.47
CA ALA A 156 -11.14 -3.51 -4.87
C ALA A 156 -12.53 -3.08 -5.36
N CYS A 157 -12.65 -1.82 -5.78
CA CYS A 157 -13.89 -1.21 -6.24
C CYS A 157 -13.84 -1.03 -7.76
N GLU A 158 -14.76 -1.69 -8.48
CA GLU A 158 -14.83 -1.66 -9.94
C GLU A 158 -15.35 -0.31 -10.46
N ASP A 159 -16.29 0.30 -9.74
CA ASP A 159 -16.78 1.64 -10.05
C ASP A 159 -15.83 2.68 -9.45
N ALA A 160 -15.20 3.47 -10.32
CA ALA A 160 -14.28 4.52 -9.90
C ALA A 160 -14.94 5.65 -9.12
N TYR A 161 -16.28 5.76 -9.16
CA TYR A 161 -17.06 6.76 -8.44
C TYR A 161 -17.77 6.21 -7.19
N GLU A 162 -17.68 4.90 -6.93
CA GLU A 162 -18.19 4.34 -5.68
C GLU A 162 -17.47 5.00 -4.50
N SER A 163 -18.21 5.33 -3.44
CA SER A 163 -17.63 6.03 -2.30
C SER A 163 -16.74 5.08 -1.50
N GLU A 164 -15.51 5.52 -1.23
CA GLU A 164 -14.57 4.84 -0.34
C GLU A 164 -15.16 4.54 1.05
N ARG A 165 -16.13 5.33 1.52
CA ARG A 165 -16.79 5.10 2.81
C ARG A 165 -17.61 3.82 2.82
N VAL A 166 -18.26 3.48 1.69
CA VAL A 166 -19.03 2.24 1.55
C VAL A 166 -18.08 1.05 1.62
N GLY A 167 -16.94 1.15 0.94
CA GLY A 167 -15.91 0.12 1.00
C GLY A 167 -15.24 0.01 2.37
N ALA A 168 -14.99 1.14 3.04
CA ALA A 168 -14.33 1.18 4.34
C ALA A 168 -15.12 0.44 5.41
N ALA A 169 -16.47 0.46 5.34
CA ALA A 169 -17.31 -0.30 6.25
C ALA A 169 -16.98 -1.80 6.21
N GLN A 170 -16.81 -2.38 5.02
CA GLN A 170 -16.47 -3.81 4.87
C GLN A 170 -15.06 -4.17 5.35
N LEU A 171 -14.15 -3.19 5.40
CA LEU A 171 -12.82 -3.36 5.99
C LEU A 171 -12.90 -3.27 7.52
N ILE A 172 -13.68 -2.31 8.03
CA ILE A 172 -13.89 -2.09 9.46
C ILE A 172 -14.63 -3.25 10.12
N ASP A 173 -15.52 -3.94 9.41
CA ASP A 173 -16.17 -5.17 9.91
C ASP A 173 -15.15 -6.28 10.24
N SER A 174 -13.93 -6.19 9.69
CA SER A 174 -12.82 -7.12 9.99
C SER A 174 -11.84 -6.59 11.05
N ALA A 175 -12.10 -5.42 11.64
CA ALA A 175 -11.30 -4.87 12.72
C ALA A 175 -11.36 -5.76 13.96
N GLN A 176 -10.23 -5.90 14.64
CA GLN A 176 -10.10 -6.76 15.82
C GLN A 176 -9.79 -5.94 17.08
N PRO A 177 -10.21 -6.41 18.27
CA PRO A 177 -9.74 -5.87 19.53
C PRO A 177 -8.20 -5.83 19.59
N GLY A 178 -7.65 -4.78 20.18
CA GLY A 178 -6.21 -4.55 20.23
C GLY A 178 -5.61 -3.98 18.93
N GLN A 179 -6.42 -3.66 17.92
CA GLN A 179 -5.99 -2.86 16.77
C GLN A 179 -6.28 -1.38 16.95
N ALA A 180 -5.37 -0.51 16.49
CA ALA A 180 -5.55 0.94 16.45
C ALA A 180 -5.60 1.41 14.98
N TRP A 181 -6.79 1.79 14.52
CA TRP A 181 -7.05 2.19 13.13
C TRP A 181 -6.82 3.69 12.92
N ILE A 182 -6.00 4.05 11.95
CA ILE A 182 -5.63 5.42 11.62
C ILE A 182 -6.20 5.76 10.25
N GLY A 183 -7.00 6.84 10.19
CA GLY A 183 -7.65 7.29 8.97
C GLY A 183 -7.65 8.81 8.84
N ASP A 184 -7.80 9.29 7.61
CA ASP A 184 -7.91 10.72 7.33
C ASP A 184 -9.33 11.28 7.64
N ARG A 185 -9.58 12.53 7.23
CA ARG A 185 -10.88 13.19 7.45
C ARG A 185 -12.01 12.53 6.65
N HIS A 186 -11.71 11.83 5.55
CA HIS A 186 -12.71 11.19 4.72
C HIS A 186 -13.40 10.03 5.47
N PHE A 187 -12.66 9.32 6.32
CA PHE A 187 -13.17 8.19 7.12
C PHE A 187 -13.83 8.60 8.46
N CYS A 188 -13.82 9.88 8.82
CA CYS A 188 -14.44 10.39 10.04
C CYS A 188 -15.97 10.45 9.89
N THR A 189 -16.66 9.32 10.06
CA THR A 189 -18.12 9.21 10.00
C THR A 189 -18.67 8.41 11.18
N ALA A 190 -19.93 8.63 11.55
CA ALA A 190 -20.53 8.00 12.73
C ALA A 190 -20.58 6.47 12.57
N ALA A 191 -20.96 6.00 11.37
CA ALA A 191 -21.01 4.58 11.04
C ALA A 191 -19.63 3.91 11.14
N LEU A 192 -18.58 4.51 10.55
CA LEU A 192 -17.24 3.90 10.56
C LEU A 192 -16.59 3.92 11.95
N LEU A 193 -16.64 5.05 12.65
CA LEU A 193 -16.09 5.16 14.00
C LEU A 193 -16.90 4.34 15.02
N GLY A 194 -18.23 4.27 14.83
CA GLY A 194 -19.11 3.42 15.61
C GLY A 194 -18.84 1.94 15.39
N GLY A 195 -18.61 1.50 14.15
CA GLY A 195 -18.21 0.13 13.82
C GLY A 195 -16.90 -0.27 14.48
N LEU A 196 -15.88 0.59 14.42
CA LEU A 196 -14.61 0.37 15.12
C LEU A 196 -14.79 0.27 16.63
N HIS A 197 -15.56 1.19 17.23
CA HIS A 197 -15.85 1.18 18.65
C HIS A 197 -16.60 -0.09 19.09
N ALA A 198 -17.64 -0.48 18.36
CA ALA A 198 -18.44 -1.68 18.65
C ALA A 198 -17.62 -2.97 18.49
N GLY A 199 -16.69 -3.01 17.54
CA GLY A 199 -15.74 -4.11 17.35
C GLY A 199 -14.61 -4.17 18.39
N GLY A 200 -14.57 -3.24 19.35
CA GLY A 200 -13.51 -3.16 20.38
C GLY A 200 -12.16 -2.67 19.84
N ALA A 201 -12.13 -2.12 18.63
CA ALA A 201 -10.93 -1.55 18.02
C ALA A 201 -10.74 -0.09 18.46
N GLY A 202 -9.48 0.31 18.62
CA GLY A 202 -9.08 1.69 18.81
C GLY A 202 -9.07 2.44 17.48
N PHE A 203 -9.25 3.76 17.51
CA PHE A 203 -9.08 4.59 16.32
C PHE A 203 -8.37 5.92 16.59
N ILE A 204 -7.76 6.48 15.55
CA ILE A 204 -7.16 7.82 15.49
C ILE A 204 -7.49 8.40 14.12
N VAL A 205 -8.57 9.17 14.06
CA VAL A 205 -9.11 9.67 12.77
C VAL A 205 -9.12 11.18 12.76
N ARG A 206 -8.66 11.79 11.67
CA ARG A 206 -8.70 13.26 11.55
C ARG A 206 -10.13 13.76 11.55
N GLU A 207 -10.41 14.79 12.34
CA GLU A 207 -11.72 15.41 12.43
C GLU A 207 -12.16 15.92 11.05
N HIS A 208 -13.42 15.61 10.70
CA HIS A 208 -14.07 16.21 9.55
C HIS A 208 -14.89 17.43 9.98
N ALA A 209 -14.91 18.47 9.15
CA ALA A 209 -15.44 19.78 9.52
C ALA A 209 -16.95 19.82 9.81
N LYS A 210 -17.72 18.82 9.36
CA LYS A 210 -19.20 18.83 9.42
C LYS A 210 -19.83 17.62 10.10
N HIS A 211 -19.08 16.54 10.31
CA HIS A 211 -19.64 15.28 10.82
C HIS A 211 -18.52 14.44 11.45
N PRO A 212 -18.85 13.51 12.35
CA PRO A 212 -20.12 13.41 13.09
C PRO A 212 -20.50 14.67 13.88
N ARG A 213 -21.78 14.85 14.22
CA ARG A 213 -22.20 15.98 15.06
C ARG A 213 -21.89 15.67 16.52
N LEU A 214 -21.29 16.63 17.21
CA LEU A 214 -21.02 16.53 18.63
C LEU A 214 -22.28 16.92 19.42
N LYS A 215 -22.56 16.17 20.49
CA LYS A 215 -23.58 16.48 21.48
C LYS A 215 -23.06 17.42 22.56
N ALA A 216 -21.85 17.15 23.06
CA ALA A 216 -21.18 17.97 24.05
C ALA A 216 -19.66 17.93 23.89
N GLN A 217 -19.00 18.92 24.47
CA GLN A 217 -17.55 19.03 24.54
C GLN A 217 -17.16 19.38 25.97
N GLY A 218 -16.14 18.71 26.49
CA GLY A 218 -15.56 19.00 27.80
C GLY A 218 -14.62 20.21 27.78
N ALA A 219 -14.03 20.50 28.93
CA ALA A 219 -12.97 21.50 29.03
C ALA A 219 -11.66 20.98 28.41
N TRP A 220 -10.89 21.89 27.84
CA TRP A 220 -9.54 21.60 27.35
C TRP A 220 -8.58 21.27 28.48
N SER A 221 -7.72 20.29 28.25
CA SER A 221 -6.53 20.03 29.06
C SER A 221 -5.53 21.17 28.94
N ALA A 222 -4.55 21.19 29.85
CA ALA A 222 -3.33 21.96 29.65
C ALA A 222 -2.65 21.57 28.33
N GLN A 223 -1.99 22.55 27.69
CA GLN A 223 -1.19 22.31 26.51
C GLN A 223 0.09 21.55 26.87
N SER A 224 0.54 20.69 25.96
CA SER A 224 1.83 20.01 26.04
C SER A 224 2.57 20.16 24.71
N THR A 225 3.88 20.35 24.78
CA THR A 225 4.72 20.55 23.59
C THR A 225 5.09 19.21 22.96
N ILE A 226 5.03 19.17 21.63
CA ILE A 226 5.56 18.10 20.78
C ILE A 226 6.51 18.70 19.74
N GLU A 227 7.22 17.84 19.01
CA GLU A 227 8.24 18.25 18.04
C GLU A 227 7.71 19.02 16.82
N THR A 228 6.39 19.08 16.64
CA THR A 228 5.71 19.80 15.53
C THR A 228 4.76 20.89 16.00
N GLY A 229 4.75 21.20 17.30
CA GLY A 229 3.93 22.28 17.87
C GLY A 229 3.32 21.92 19.22
N GLN A 230 2.07 22.30 19.45
CA GLN A 230 1.41 22.15 20.74
C GLN A 230 0.18 21.25 20.65
N VAL A 231 -0.01 20.42 21.67
CA VAL A 231 -1.13 19.49 21.76
C VAL A 231 -1.95 19.77 23.00
N ARG A 232 -3.27 19.71 22.87
CA ARG A 232 -4.23 19.67 23.97
C ARG A 232 -5.36 18.71 23.63
N GLU A 233 -6.09 18.24 24.64
CA GLU A 233 -7.22 17.36 24.42
C GLU A 233 -8.45 17.75 25.24
N GLN A 234 -9.61 17.31 24.80
CA GLN A 234 -10.88 17.44 25.53
C GLN A 234 -11.72 16.18 25.31
N SER A 235 -12.66 15.90 26.21
CA SER A 235 -13.70 14.91 25.94
C SER A 235 -14.69 15.45 24.91
N ILE A 236 -15.22 14.55 24.08
CA ILE A 236 -16.29 14.83 23.14
C ILE A 236 -17.36 13.74 23.27
N ASP A 237 -18.61 14.16 23.30
CA ASP A 237 -19.75 13.26 23.45
C ASP A 237 -20.57 13.26 22.17
N LEU A 238 -20.96 12.07 21.71
CA LEU A 238 -21.68 11.88 20.46
C LEU A 238 -22.78 10.85 20.60
N ILE A 239 -23.74 10.92 19.70
CA ILE A 239 -24.74 9.89 19.49
C ILE A 239 -24.45 9.24 18.14
N LEU A 240 -24.24 7.93 18.11
CA LEU A 240 -23.84 7.20 16.90
C LEU A 240 -25.01 6.88 15.97
N ASP A 241 -26.20 6.70 16.55
CA ASP A 241 -27.45 6.43 15.85
C ASP A 241 -28.50 7.49 16.18
N GLU A 242 -29.24 7.96 15.17
CA GLU A 242 -30.24 9.03 15.33
C GLU A 242 -31.52 8.59 16.08
N HIS A 243 -31.55 7.38 16.65
CA HIS A 243 -32.63 6.95 17.53
C HIS A 243 -32.57 7.63 18.91
N GLU A 244 -33.71 8.08 19.44
CA GLU A 244 -33.80 8.87 20.69
C GLU A 244 -33.23 8.14 21.92
N SER A 245 -33.16 6.80 21.90
CA SER A 245 -32.64 5.96 22.98
C SER A 245 -31.19 5.53 22.82
N SER A 246 -30.47 6.02 21.80
CA SER A 246 -29.10 5.62 21.53
C SER A 246 -28.14 6.06 22.64
N PRO A 247 -27.28 5.16 23.15
CA PRO A 247 -26.33 5.52 24.19
C PRO A 247 -25.35 6.59 23.69
N CYS A 248 -25.09 7.56 24.54
CA CYS A 248 -24.07 8.57 24.28
C CYS A 248 -22.69 7.93 24.44
N VAL A 249 -21.84 8.05 23.42
CA VAL A 249 -20.44 7.63 23.52
C VAL A 249 -19.56 8.82 23.83
N SER A 250 -18.58 8.62 24.69
CA SER A 250 -17.57 9.63 25.01
C SER A 250 -16.23 9.22 24.41
N TRP A 251 -15.66 10.10 23.61
CA TRP A 251 -14.36 9.95 22.95
C TRP A 251 -13.48 11.16 23.28
N ARG A 252 -12.26 11.16 22.74
CA ARG A 252 -11.26 12.21 22.93
C ARG A 252 -11.09 12.99 21.63
N ARG A 253 -11.10 14.32 21.72
CA ARG A 253 -10.65 15.22 20.64
C ARG A 253 -9.28 15.77 21.01
N ILE A 254 -8.30 15.48 20.18
CA ILE A 254 -6.91 15.93 20.31
C ILE A 254 -6.68 17.02 19.29
N GLU A 255 -6.34 18.22 19.73
CA GLU A 255 -6.01 19.35 18.87
C GLU A 255 -4.50 19.56 18.84
N ILE A 256 -3.96 19.66 17.63
CA ILE A 256 -2.56 19.88 17.32
C ILE A 256 -2.45 21.25 16.65
N GLU A 257 -1.91 22.22 17.36
CA GLU A 257 -1.46 23.49 16.80
C GLU A 257 -0.06 23.28 16.21
N LEU A 258 0.10 23.53 14.91
CA LEU A 258 1.33 23.24 14.18
C LEU A 258 2.26 24.46 14.16
N ASP A 259 3.55 24.23 14.43
CA ASP A 259 4.59 25.27 14.30
C ASP A 259 4.72 25.74 12.84
N THR A 260 4.60 24.79 11.91
CA THR A 260 4.59 25.04 10.47
C THR A 260 3.24 24.61 9.89
N PRO A 261 2.52 25.50 9.18
CA PRO A 261 1.26 25.14 8.54
C PRO A 261 1.40 23.95 7.59
N THR A 262 0.31 23.22 7.40
CA THR A 262 0.25 22.19 6.34
C THR A 262 0.42 22.81 4.94
N GLU A 263 0.64 22.00 3.91
CA GLU A 263 0.68 22.47 2.52
C GLU A 263 -0.60 23.20 2.09
N SER A 264 -1.74 22.86 2.70
CA SER A 264 -3.02 23.54 2.50
C SER A 264 -3.19 24.82 3.32
N GLY A 265 -2.19 25.19 4.13
CA GLY A 265 -2.22 26.37 5.01
C GLY A 265 -2.88 26.14 6.38
N ASP A 266 -3.39 24.94 6.68
CA ASP A 266 -3.98 24.64 7.98
C ASP A 266 -2.93 24.79 9.09
N LYS A 267 -3.23 25.61 10.11
CA LYS A 267 -2.40 25.77 11.32
C LYS A 267 -2.79 24.82 12.45
N THR A 268 -3.94 24.17 12.32
CA THR A 268 -4.49 23.30 13.36
C THR A 268 -5.04 22.03 12.74
N ILE A 269 -4.75 20.90 13.38
CA ILE A 269 -5.32 19.59 13.04
C ILE A 269 -6.01 19.08 14.30
N ALA A 270 -7.25 18.61 14.15
CA ALA A 270 -7.94 17.89 15.22
C ALA A 270 -8.07 16.42 14.85
N LEU A 271 -7.90 15.55 15.84
CA LEU A 271 -8.00 14.10 15.75
C LEU A 271 -9.03 13.61 16.77
N TRP A 272 -9.80 12.59 16.42
CA TRP A 272 -10.70 11.91 17.33
C TRP A 272 -10.15 10.52 17.66
N SER A 273 -10.32 10.09 18.91
CA SER A 273 -9.88 8.78 19.37
C SER A 273 -10.73 8.22 20.50
N ASN A 274 -10.99 6.92 20.49
CA ASN A 274 -11.53 6.15 21.62
C ASN A 274 -10.44 5.42 22.43
N LEU A 275 -9.15 5.68 22.16
CA LEU A 275 -8.06 5.00 22.84
C LEU A 275 -7.98 5.39 24.34
N PRO A 276 -7.60 4.45 25.22
CA PRO A 276 -7.57 4.66 26.67
C PRO A 276 -6.75 5.88 27.11
N ALA A 277 -7.14 6.50 28.23
CA ALA A 277 -6.53 7.73 28.74
C ALA A 277 -5.03 7.63 29.06
N HIS A 278 -4.51 6.44 29.38
CA HIS A 278 -3.07 6.23 29.60
C HIS A 278 -2.24 6.47 28.33
N ILE A 279 -2.86 6.40 27.15
CA ILE A 279 -2.25 6.80 25.88
C ILE A 279 -2.41 8.31 25.73
N THR A 280 -1.35 9.05 26.00
CA THR A 280 -1.38 10.52 26.03
C THR A 280 -1.76 11.14 24.68
N ALA A 281 -2.33 12.34 24.69
CA ALA A 281 -2.60 13.11 23.48
C ALA A 281 -1.35 13.33 22.60
N ALA A 282 -0.18 13.52 23.22
CA ALA A 282 1.10 13.64 22.51
C ALA A 282 1.47 12.35 21.76
N THR A 283 1.24 11.18 22.37
CA THR A 283 1.43 9.89 21.71
C THR A 283 0.50 9.73 20.51
N LEU A 284 -0.79 10.07 20.65
CA LEU A 284 -1.77 9.99 19.57
C LEU A 284 -1.40 10.90 18.40
N ALA A 285 -0.96 12.13 18.68
CA ALA A 285 -0.50 13.08 17.67
C ALA A 285 0.72 12.55 16.89
N ARG A 286 1.73 12.00 17.57
CA ARG A 286 2.90 11.38 16.92
C ARG A 286 2.53 10.16 16.10
N LEU A 287 1.60 9.34 16.60
CA LEU A 287 1.16 8.15 15.91
C LEU A 287 0.40 8.48 14.63
N TYR A 288 -0.46 9.51 14.64
CA TYR A 288 -1.16 9.96 13.43
C TYR A 288 -0.21 10.38 12.30
N ARG A 289 0.98 10.93 12.63
CA ARG A 289 1.99 11.26 11.61
C ARG A 289 2.48 10.03 10.83
N LYS A 290 2.41 8.83 11.41
CA LYS A 290 2.77 7.59 10.71
C LYS A 290 1.80 7.25 9.57
N ARG A 291 0.62 7.87 9.49
CA ARG A 291 -0.32 7.73 8.36
C ARG A 291 0.38 7.93 7.00
N TRP A 292 1.27 8.92 6.90
CA TRP A 292 2.03 9.21 5.68
C TRP A 292 2.89 8.05 5.15
N ARG A 293 3.16 7.03 5.97
CA ARG A 293 3.87 5.82 5.50
C ARG A 293 3.10 5.08 4.41
N ILE A 294 1.76 5.15 4.39
CA ILE A 294 0.94 4.50 3.36
C ILE A 294 1.09 5.21 2.00
N GLU A 295 1.21 6.54 1.98
CA GLU A 295 1.47 7.32 0.77
C GLU A 295 2.85 6.96 0.19
N GLY A 296 3.86 6.82 1.05
CA GLY A 296 5.17 6.32 0.64
C GLY A 296 5.12 4.89 0.08
N MET A 297 4.20 4.05 0.57
CA MET A 297 3.95 2.71 0.03
C MET A 297 3.28 2.77 -1.35
N PHE A 298 2.24 3.59 -1.53
CA PHE A 298 1.63 3.81 -2.85
C PHE A 298 2.64 4.33 -3.87
N GLY A 299 3.47 5.31 -3.49
CA GLY A 299 4.54 5.80 -4.36
C GLY A 299 5.53 4.71 -4.77
N ARG A 300 5.79 3.71 -3.93
CA ARG A 300 6.62 2.54 -4.30
C ARG A 300 5.88 1.58 -5.23
N LEU A 301 4.58 1.33 -5.01
CA LEU A 301 3.76 0.52 -5.91
C LEU A 301 3.78 1.09 -7.35
N GLU A 302 3.62 2.41 -7.48
CA GLU A 302 3.64 3.09 -8.78
C GLU A 302 5.05 3.09 -9.40
N SER A 303 6.03 3.61 -8.67
CA SER A 303 7.37 3.91 -9.24
C SER A 303 8.29 2.70 -9.37
N VAL A 304 8.08 1.64 -8.57
CA VAL A 304 8.94 0.45 -8.55
C VAL A 304 8.23 -0.79 -9.08
N LEU A 305 6.92 -0.94 -8.83
CA LEU A 305 6.16 -2.15 -9.13
C LEU A 305 5.11 -1.97 -10.23
N HIS A 306 5.18 -0.88 -10.99
CA HIS A 306 4.34 -0.64 -12.17
C HIS A 306 2.85 -0.97 -11.93
N SER A 307 2.33 -0.67 -10.73
CA SER A 307 0.99 -1.08 -10.29
C SER A 307 -0.14 -0.50 -11.15
N GLU A 308 0.16 0.52 -11.94
CA GLU A 308 -0.77 1.28 -12.77
C GLU A 308 -0.62 0.92 -14.26
N ILE A 309 -1.01 -0.30 -14.61
CA ILE A 309 -0.88 -0.81 -15.98
C ILE A 309 -1.98 -0.21 -16.88
N LYS A 310 -1.69 0.95 -17.49
CA LYS A 310 -2.65 1.70 -18.34
C LYS A 310 -3.27 0.88 -19.47
N THR A 311 -2.59 -0.16 -19.94
CA THR A 311 -3.07 -1.01 -21.03
C THR A 311 -4.20 -1.97 -20.62
N LEU A 312 -4.41 -2.18 -19.31
CA LEU A 312 -5.51 -2.98 -18.76
C LEU A 312 -6.73 -2.10 -18.51
N GLY A 313 -7.53 -1.87 -19.56
CA GLY A 313 -8.72 -1.01 -19.46
C GLY A 313 -9.96 -1.67 -18.82
N HIS A 314 -9.97 -3.00 -18.65
CA HIS A 314 -11.07 -3.66 -17.93
C HIS A 314 -10.88 -3.49 -16.40
N PRO A 315 -11.90 -3.03 -15.65
CA PRO A 315 -11.76 -2.73 -14.21
C PRO A 315 -11.10 -3.83 -13.38
N ARG A 316 -11.66 -5.05 -13.42
CA ARG A 316 -11.12 -6.22 -12.70
C ARG A 316 -9.69 -6.58 -13.09
N ALA A 317 -9.31 -6.35 -14.35
CA ALA A 317 -7.95 -6.62 -14.81
C ALA A 317 -6.95 -5.59 -14.25
N ALA A 318 -7.34 -4.31 -14.22
CA ALA A 318 -6.55 -3.25 -13.62
C ALA A 318 -6.38 -3.46 -12.11
N LEU A 319 -7.47 -3.80 -11.42
CA LEU A 319 -7.48 -4.12 -9.99
C LEU A 319 -6.64 -5.37 -9.67
N LEU A 320 -6.66 -6.39 -10.52
CA LEU A 320 -5.75 -7.53 -10.40
C LEU A 320 -4.28 -7.10 -10.53
N GLY A 321 -3.94 -6.22 -11.49
CA GLY A 321 -2.60 -5.68 -11.62
C GLY A 321 -2.12 -4.96 -10.37
N PHE A 322 -2.99 -4.14 -9.77
CA PHE A 322 -2.72 -3.48 -8.49
C PHE A 322 -2.54 -4.49 -7.35
N ALA A 323 -3.44 -5.47 -7.23
CA ALA A 323 -3.35 -6.49 -6.19
C ALA A 323 -2.05 -7.32 -6.29
N VAL A 324 -1.62 -7.71 -7.50
CA VAL A 324 -0.35 -8.41 -7.70
C VAL A 324 0.85 -7.52 -7.34
N ALA A 325 0.78 -6.21 -7.60
CA ALA A 325 1.77 -5.25 -7.09
C ALA A 325 1.83 -5.21 -5.57
N VAL A 326 0.69 -5.26 -4.89
CA VAL A 326 0.62 -5.37 -3.43
C VAL A 326 1.25 -6.67 -2.92
N LEU A 327 0.98 -7.81 -3.58
CA LEU A 327 1.60 -9.10 -3.21
C LEU A 327 3.13 -9.05 -3.36
N ALA A 328 3.63 -8.49 -4.46
CA ALA A 328 5.07 -8.29 -4.68
C ALA A 328 5.69 -7.31 -3.67
N TYR A 329 4.97 -6.25 -3.31
CA TYR A 329 5.38 -5.29 -2.29
C TYR A 329 5.58 -5.97 -0.93
N ASN A 330 4.62 -6.79 -0.48
CA ASN A 330 4.74 -7.50 0.79
C ASN A 330 5.98 -8.40 0.86
N VAL A 331 6.34 -9.05 -0.25
CA VAL A 331 7.60 -9.82 -0.36
C VAL A 331 8.81 -8.90 -0.27
N LEU A 332 8.82 -7.79 -0.99
CA LEU A 332 9.91 -6.82 -0.93
C LEU A 332 10.07 -6.18 0.45
N SER A 333 8.98 -5.94 1.18
CA SER A 333 8.99 -5.46 2.56
C SER A 333 9.70 -6.44 3.49
N LEU A 334 9.40 -7.75 3.39
CA LEU A 334 10.14 -8.78 4.14
C LEU A 334 11.63 -8.75 3.78
N LEU A 335 11.97 -8.73 2.49
CA LEU A 335 13.37 -8.73 2.05
C LEU A 335 14.12 -7.50 2.57
N LYS A 336 13.51 -6.32 2.48
CA LYS A 336 14.04 -5.07 3.04
C LYS A 336 14.34 -5.20 4.53
N ALA A 337 13.34 -5.62 5.31
CA ALA A 337 13.47 -5.68 6.76
C ALA A 337 14.51 -6.73 7.22
N VAL A 338 14.56 -7.89 6.57
CA VAL A 338 15.59 -8.91 6.82
C VAL A 338 16.98 -8.36 6.50
N THR A 339 17.16 -7.68 5.36
CA THR A 339 18.46 -7.11 4.99
C THR A 339 18.91 -6.04 5.98
N GLU A 340 18.01 -5.17 6.45
CA GLU A 340 18.32 -4.17 7.46
C GLU A 340 18.74 -4.82 8.79
N GLN A 341 18.01 -5.85 9.24
CA GLN A 341 18.36 -6.55 10.47
C GLN A 341 19.68 -7.31 10.36
N ALA A 342 19.94 -8.00 9.24
CA ALA A 342 21.18 -8.74 9.02
C ALA A 342 22.43 -7.84 9.06
N HIS A 343 22.29 -6.57 8.70
CA HIS A 343 23.39 -5.60 8.70
C HIS A 343 23.39 -4.64 9.89
N ARG A 344 22.42 -4.74 10.81
CA ARG A 344 22.23 -3.78 11.91
C ARG A 344 23.48 -3.57 12.79
N ALA A 345 24.24 -4.63 13.04
CA ALA A 345 25.47 -4.56 13.84
C ALA A 345 26.58 -3.72 13.20
N THR A 346 26.64 -3.68 11.86
CA THR A 346 27.69 -2.96 11.11
C THR A 346 27.18 -1.65 10.49
N HIS A 347 25.88 -1.57 10.19
CA HIS A 347 25.22 -0.43 9.55
C HIS A 347 23.86 -0.17 10.23
N PRO A 348 23.83 0.34 11.47
CA PRO A 348 22.60 0.51 12.24
C PRO A 348 21.60 1.50 11.63
N GLN A 349 22.06 2.39 10.75
CA GLN A 349 21.22 3.37 10.03
C GLN A 349 20.94 2.97 8.58
N LEU A 350 21.20 1.70 8.21
CA LEU A 350 20.93 1.22 6.86
C LEU A 350 19.43 1.33 6.56
N ASP A 351 19.11 2.08 5.52
CA ASP A 351 17.78 2.12 4.91
C ASP A 351 17.89 1.46 3.54
N VAL A 352 17.36 0.26 3.40
CA VAL A 352 17.44 -0.51 2.16
C VAL A 352 16.40 0.00 1.16
N SER A 353 16.85 0.35 -0.03
CA SER A 353 16.02 0.82 -1.13
C SER A 353 15.21 -0.31 -1.75
N THR A 354 13.89 -0.20 -1.70
CA THR A 354 12.98 -1.10 -2.43
C THR A 354 13.28 -1.12 -3.93
N TYR A 355 13.71 0.01 -4.50
CA TYR A 355 14.11 0.11 -5.91
C TYR A 355 15.35 -0.75 -6.19
N HIS A 356 16.43 -0.59 -5.42
CA HIS A 356 17.66 -1.37 -5.65
C HIS A 356 17.46 -2.87 -5.40
N LEU A 357 16.66 -3.25 -4.40
CA LEU A 357 16.25 -4.64 -4.21
C LEU A 357 15.51 -5.18 -5.43
N THR A 358 14.57 -4.41 -5.99
CA THR A 358 13.81 -4.82 -7.16
C THR A 358 14.71 -4.99 -8.38
N VAL A 359 15.64 -4.05 -8.62
CA VAL A 359 16.63 -4.15 -9.71
C VAL A 359 17.47 -5.41 -9.59
N GLU A 360 17.93 -5.75 -8.39
CA GLU A 360 18.74 -6.96 -8.13
C GLU A 360 17.93 -8.26 -8.38
N ILE A 361 16.66 -8.27 -7.99
CA ILE A 361 15.77 -9.41 -8.26
C ILE A 361 15.53 -9.53 -9.76
N VAL A 362 15.19 -8.42 -10.43
CA VAL A 362 14.88 -8.39 -11.86
C VAL A 362 16.06 -8.82 -12.72
N SER A 363 17.29 -8.45 -12.34
CA SER A 363 18.51 -8.79 -13.09
C SER A 363 18.85 -10.29 -13.07
N SER A 364 18.45 -11.02 -12.02
CA SER A 364 18.97 -12.37 -11.74
C SER A 364 17.90 -13.46 -11.61
N TYR A 365 16.67 -13.10 -11.23
CA TYR A 365 15.62 -14.06 -10.87
C TYR A 365 15.15 -14.88 -12.08
N GLU A 366 14.97 -14.24 -13.23
CA GLU A 366 14.48 -14.91 -14.43
C GLU A 366 15.46 -15.98 -14.92
N SER A 367 16.76 -15.65 -14.96
CA SER A 367 17.82 -16.59 -15.34
C SER A 367 17.85 -17.81 -14.40
N MET A 368 17.70 -17.58 -13.10
CA MET A 368 17.65 -18.67 -12.11
C MET A 368 16.47 -19.62 -12.36
N ILE A 369 15.26 -19.09 -12.60
CA ILE A 369 14.08 -19.92 -12.87
C ILE A 369 14.17 -20.65 -14.21
N MET A 370 14.77 -20.02 -15.23
CA MET A 370 14.87 -20.64 -16.55
C MET A 370 15.94 -21.73 -16.62
N LEU A 371 17.04 -21.59 -15.88
CA LEU A 371 18.21 -22.48 -15.99
C LEU A 371 18.23 -23.60 -14.95
N LEU A 372 17.54 -23.45 -13.82
CA LEU A 372 17.50 -24.48 -12.79
C LEU A 372 16.25 -25.38 -12.93
N PRO A 373 16.41 -26.70 -12.89
CA PRO A 373 15.32 -27.64 -12.65
C PRO A 373 14.54 -27.30 -11.37
N SER A 374 13.25 -27.64 -11.34
CA SER A 374 12.37 -27.35 -10.21
C SER A 374 12.86 -27.94 -8.89
N GLU A 375 13.44 -29.15 -8.93
CA GLU A 375 14.00 -29.84 -7.76
C GLU A 375 15.24 -29.15 -7.17
N HIS A 376 15.87 -28.24 -7.92
CA HIS A 376 17.03 -27.48 -7.47
C HIS A 376 16.68 -26.05 -7.02
N LEU A 377 15.42 -25.62 -7.20
CA LEU A 377 14.97 -24.34 -6.68
C LEU A 377 14.84 -24.41 -5.15
N PRO A 378 15.31 -23.39 -4.42
CA PRO A 378 15.21 -23.38 -2.97
C PRO A 378 13.74 -23.24 -2.55
N CYS A 379 13.29 -24.14 -1.67
CA CYS A 379 11.97 -24.08 -1.02
C CYS A 379 12.07 -23.42 0.35
N ALA A 380 11.00 -22.71 0.74
CA ALA A 380 10.85 -22.13 2.06
C ALA A 380 10.69 -23.21 3.11
N ASP A 381 11.31 -23.00 4.27
CA ASP A 381 11.10 -23.84 5.44
C ASP A 381 9.67 -23.62 5.97
N ASP A 382 9.00 -24.70 6.39
CA ASP A 382 7.65 -24.63 6.96
C ASP A 382 7.63 -23.86 8.29
N ASP A 383 8.71 -23.98 9.06
CA ASP A 383 8.94 -23.22 10.29
C ASP A 383 9.39 -21.77 9.95
N PRO A 384 8.59 -20.75 10.33
CA PRO A 384 8.94 -19.35 10.12
C PRO A 384 10.28 -18.93 10.72
N GLN A 385 10.71 -19.52 11.84
CA GLN A 385 11.97 -19.16 12.50
C GLN A 385 13.18 -19.67 11.72
N HIS A 386 13.12 -20.91 11.22
CA HIS A 386 14.17 -21.45 10.34
C HIS A 386 14.26 -20.66 9.03
N LEU A 387 13.11 -20.34 8.43
CA LEU A 387 13.06 -19.50 7.24
C LEU A 387 13.70 -18.12 7.50
N LEU A 388 13.38 -17.49 8.63
CA LEU A 388 13.97 -16.20 9.01
C LEU A 388 15.49 -16.29 9.17
N GLN A 389 15.99 -17.29 9.91
CA GLN A 389 17.43 -17.49 10.10
C GLN A 389 18.15 -17.68 8.77
N ARG A 390 17.58 -18.48 7.87
CA ARG A 390 18.12 -18.69 6.52
C ARG A 390 18.09 -17.41 5.68
N LEU A 391 17.04 -16.61 5.78
CA LEU A 391 16.95 -15.31 5.10
C LEU A 391 17.99 -14.33 5.64
N LEU A 392 18.21 -14.26 6.96
CA LEU A 392 19.24 -13.41 7.58
C LEU A 392 20.66 -13.84 7.15
N GLN A 393 20.93 -15.15 7.08
CA GLN A 393 22.22 -15.69 6.60
C GLN A 393 22.51 -15.36 5.13
N LEU A 394 21.48 -15.35 4.28
CA LEU A 394 21.64 -14.94 2.89
C LEU A 394 21.78 -13.42 2.77
N ALA A 395 21.03 -12.66 3.58
CA ALA A 395 21.02 -11.21 3.56
C ALA A 395 22.35 -10.60 4.00
N SER A 396 23.06 -11.24 4.95
CA SER A 396 24.38 -10.80 5.41
C SER A 396 25.45 -10.84 4.31
N ARG A 397 25.21 -11.57 3.22
CA ARG A 397 26.09 -11.65 2.04
C ARG A 397 25.85 -10.53 1.02
N LEU A 398 24.73 -9.82 1.13
CA LEU A 398 24.42 -8.70 0.24
C LEU A 398 25.25 -7.48 0.62
N SER A 399 25.64 -6.68 -0.37
CA SER A 399 26.40 -5.45 -0.13
C SER A 399 25.48 -4.31 0.32
N PRO A 400 25.63 -3.77 1.54
CA PRO A 400 24.81 -2.64 2.02
C PRO A 400 24.95 -1.40 1.14
N LYS A 401 26.15 -1.17 0.57
CA LYS A 401 26.44 -0.03 -0.31
C LYS A 401 25.63 -0.05 -1.59
N GLN A 402 25.37 -1.24 -2.15
CA GLN A 402 24.60 -1.39 -3.39
C GLN A 402 23.09 -1.23 -3.14
N LEU A 403 22.63 -1.55 -1.92
CA LEU A 403 21.21 -1.60 -1.58
C LEU A 403 20.71 -0.37 -0.84
N THR A 404 21.59 0.52 -0.38
CA THR A 404 21.19 1.70 0.42
C THR A 404 20.36 2.71 -0.38
N THR A 405 19.40 3.37 0.27
CA THR A 405 18.64 4.47 -0.31
C THR A 405 19.54 5.66 -0.63
N SER A 406 19.52 6.09 -1.90
CA SER A 406 20.19 7.32 -2.32
C SER A 406 19.40 8.55 -1.85
N LYS A 407 19.87 9.21 -0.78
CA LYS A 407 19.27 10.45 -0.30
C LYS A 407 19.67 11.62 -1.22
N ARG A 408 18.72 12.11 -2.03
CA ARG A 408 18.90 13.35 -2.81
C ARG A 408 18.31 14.52 -2.03
N GLY A 409 19.05 15.63 -1.94
CA GLY A 409 18.53 16.88 -1.36
C GLY A 409 17.28 17.37 -2.11
N PRO A 410 16.42 18.17 -1.46
CA PRO A 410 15.17 18.65 -2.05
C PRO A 410 15.46 19.30 -3.41
N LYS A 411 14.70 18.89 -4.43
CA LYS A 411 14.80 19.48 -5.76
C LYS A 411 14.50 20.97 -5.61
N LYS A 412 15.45 21.84 -5.99
CA LYS A 412 15.22 23.29 -6.00
C LYS A 412 13.87 23.55 -6.67
N SER A 413 12.98 24.27 -5.98
CA SER A 413 11.66 24.56 -6.54
C SER A 413 11.90 25.21 -7.89
N ARG A 414 11.28 24.63 -8.93
CA ARG A 414 11.13 25.39 -10.16
C ARG A 414 10.26 26.57 -9.74
N ALA A 415 10.75 27.79 -9.92
CA ALA A 415 9.89 28.96 -9.79
C ALA A 415 8.61 28.64 -10.58
N ASN A 416 7.44 28.86 -9.96
CA ASN A 416 6.15 28.72 -10.63
C ASN A 416 6.12 29.77 -11.75
N ALA A 417 6.72 29.45 -12.88
CA ALA A 417 6.46 30.14 -14.12
C ALA A 417 4.98 29.88 -14.36
N GLY A 418 4.17 30.94 -14.27
CA GLY A 418 2.74 30.85 -14.49
C GLY A 418 2.42 30.33 -15.89
N TYR A 419 1.15 30.41 -16.29
CA TYR A 419 0.76 30.06 -17.66
C TYR A 419 1.58 30.90 -18.65
N VAL A 420 2.39 30.21 -19.46
CA VAL A 420 3.07 30.78 -20.63
C VAL A 420 2.19 30.60 -21.85
N ASP A 421 2.37 31.45 -22.85
CA ASP A 421 1.66 31.31 -24.11
C ASP A 421 1.99 29.97 -24.80
N GLY A 422 1.09 29.53 -25.69
CA GLY A 422 1.22 28.24 -26.37
C GLY A 422 2.44 28.14 -27.29
N THR A 423 3.04 29.25 -27.75
CA THR A 423 4.28 29.20 -28.55
C THR A 423 5.50 28.93 -27.68
N THR A 424 5.58 29.57 -26.52
CA THR A 424 6.60 29.33 -25.49
C THR A 424 6.50 27.91 -24.94
N ALA A 425 5.30 27.41 -24.66
CA ALA A 425 5.09 26.04 -24.18
C ALA A 425 5.54 24.97 -25.18
N ARG A 426 5.47 25.26 -26.49
CA ARG A 426 5.89 24.37 -27.59
C ARG A 426 7.32 24.62 -28.07
N ALA A 427 8.01 25.62 -27.51
CA ALA A 427 9.39 25.88 -27.87
C ALA A 427 10.28 24.73 -27.39
N HIS A 428 11.17 24.27 -28.26
CA HIS A 428 12.17 23.26 -27.93
C HIS A 428 13.55 23.90 -27.89
N ALA A 429 14.37 23.47 -26.95
CA ALA A 429 15.76 23.90 -26.84
C ALA A 429 16.68 22.69 -26.79
N SER A 430 17.84 22.79 -27.44
CA SER A 430 18.89 21.78 -27.34
C SER A 430 19.61 21.93 -26.00
N THR A 431 19.44 20.96 -25.10
CA THR A 431 20.14 20.91 -23.82
C THR A 431 21.65 21.01 -23.99
N ALA A 432 22.21 20.34 -25.01
CA ALA A 432 23.65 20.38 -25.28
C ALA A 432 24.12 21.79 -25.65
N ARG A 433 23.36 22.52 -26.49
CA ARG A 433 23.68 23.91 -26.86
C ARG A 433 23.59 24.85 -25.66
N LEU A 434 22.54 24.72 -24.84
CA LEU A 434 22.37 25.52 -23.63
C LEU A 434 23.50 25.30 -22.61
N ILE A 435 23.95 24.05 -22.45
CA ILE A 435 25.09 23.74 -21.57
C ILE A 435 26.38 24.35 -22.13
N ALA A 436 26.63 24.20 -23.44
CA ALA A 436 27.82 24.75 -24.09
C ALA A 436 27.87 26.28 -24.02
N GLU A 437 26.75 26.96 -24.24
CA GLU A 437 26.64 28.43 -24.10
C GLU A 437 26.90 28.89 -22.66
N LYS A 438 26.39 28.15 -21.67
CA LYS A 438 26.60 28.47 -20.25
C LYS A 438 28.04 28.20 -19.80
N GLY A 439 28.68 27.17 -20.37
CA GLY A 439 30.09 26.87 -20.18
C GLY A 439 31.03 27.90 -20.79
N LYS A 440 30.61 28.60 -21.87
CA LYS A 440 31.36 29.72 -22.48
C LYS A 440 31.20 31.06 -21.74
N ARG A 441 30.20 31.17 -20.86
CA ARG A 441 29.93 32.38 -20.04
C ARG A 441 30.51 32.30 -18.62
N ARG A 442 31.17 31.19 -18.27
CA ARG A 442 32.06 31.07 -17.12
C ARG A 442 33.49 31.19 -17.63
#